data_AF-A0A819FTK6-F1
#
_entry.id   AF-A0A819FTK6-F1
#
_cell.length_a   1.000
_cell.length_b   1.000
_cell.length_c   1.000
_cell.angle_alpha   90.00
_cell.angle_beta   90.00
_cell.angle_gamma   90.00
#
_symmetry.space_group_name_H-M   'P 1'
#
loop_
_entity.id
_entity.type
_entity.pdbx_description
1 polymer ?
#
loop_
_entity_poly.entity_id
_entity_poly.type
_entity_poly.pdbx_seq_one_letter_code
_entity_poly.pdbx_strand_id
1 'polypeptide(L)'
;MSKTLLDPSIYPAALDSSLESQYLPNTQIKIILNQLMIEQWNKNTTYEGYYAECQPYDCTNTIKHRNDVIYIVTMVTGLMGGLVTTVHVNNPTVEQYKQLYSQYSQKLTCPCSKISIKYEKIINVTVTFHQVCTSDFISELCIYTFQTLQILCRLANKTISANLDDFYADQYISASTTPQNPLRIQVDSMFAQLIISMENSFLQTFQMIQSTTYHNVLTSAALTDHYYTDVDLLGIPLSFIVARSNIWSNCDCAVKAACIQSAAIYNITNNRVLYTVSGMYIGCYLIEATLQSTLECLYNKTCLDMITSHVTRSPAIDWIPLNSSQSQNLTNETIQVILDQLMVQKWNWSINYDSYYTECQPYECMYTYESRNDAIYIVTTIIGLVGGLTTALNLSASKIVLPILKYIQGKKRRVIPIMLFQTNEASK
;
A
#
# COMPACT_ATOMS: atom_id res chain seq x y z
N MET A 1 18.56 8.52 -43.04
CA MET A 1 18.53 7.29 -42.22
C MET A 1 18.24 7.73 -40.79
N SER A 2 17.31 7.18 -40.02
CA SER A 2 16.40 6.03 -40.24
C SER A 2 14.94 6.42 -39.97
N LYS A 3 13.97 5.65 -40.49
CA LYS A 3 12.54 5.76 -40.16
C LYS A 3 12.13 4.58 -39.27
N THR A 4 11.38 4.87 -38.23
CA THR A 4 10.47 3.95 -37.50
C THR A 4 9.34 4.85 -36.98
N LEU A 5 8.22 4.97 -37.70
CA LEU A 5 7.06 4.06 -37.62
C LEU A 5 6.72 3.73 -36.16
N LEU A 6 5.94 4.63 -35.55
CA LEU A 6 5.13 4.38 -34.37
C LEU A 6 3.66 4.33 -34.80
N ASP A 7 2.93 3.40 -34.20
CA ASP A 7 1.54 3.06 -34.52
C ASP A 7 0.56 4.13 -33.96
N PRO A 8 -0.35 4.72 -34.78
CA PRO A 8 -1.31 5.71 -34.29
C PRO A 8 -2.46 5.15 -33.45
N SER A 9 -2.60 3.83 -33.30
CA SER A 9 -3.74 3.20 -32.60
C SER A 9 -3.66 3.23 -31.07
N ILE A 10 -2.58 3.76 -30.48
CA ILE A 10 -2.34 3.81 -29.03
C ILE A 10 -2.28 5.25 -28.52
N TYR A 11 -3.40 5.97 -28.65
CA TYR A 11 -3.71 7.12 -27.79
C TYR A 11 -5.17 7.01 -27.31
N PRO A 12 -5.47 7.31 -26.04
CA PRO A 12 -6.85 7.44 -25.59
C PRO A 12 -7.53 8.57 -26.37
N ALA A 13 -8.85 8.44 -26.56
CA ALA A 13 -9.65 9.47 -27.23
C ALA A 13 -9.40 10.84 -26.60
N ALA A 14 -9.31 11.88 -27.45
CA ALA A 14 -9.16 13.26 -26.98
C ALA A 14 -10.26 13.58 -25.96
N LEU A 15 -9.90 14.17 -24.82
CA LEU A 15 -10.89 14.62 -23.84
C LEU A 15 -11.87 15.58 -24.53
N ASP A 16 -13.16 15.28 -24.40
CA ASP A 16 -14.22 16.14 -24.86
C ASP A 16 -14.16 17.47 -24.10
N SER A 17 -13.86 18.56 -24.81
CA SER A 17 -13.71 19.90 -24.24
C SER A 17 -15.03 20.53 -23.78
N SER A 18 -16.15 19.80 -23.84
CA SER A 18 -17.44 20.19 -23.26
C SER A 18 -17.68 19.67 -21.83
N LEU A 19 -16.80 18.81 -21.31
CA LEU A 19 -16.90 18.28 -19.94
C LEU A 19 -16.22 19.22 -18.93
N GLU A 20 -17.02 20.07 -18.27
CA GLU A 20 -16.57 20.79 -17.08
C GLU A 20 -16.31 19.80 -15.93
N SER A 21 -15.12 19.87 -15.31
CA SER A 21 -14.81 19.06 -14.12
C SER A 21 -15.63 19.57 -12.92
N GLN A 22 -16.13 18.63 -12.11
CA GLN A 22 -16.85 18.97 -10.88
C GLN A 22 -15.94 19.51 -9.76
N TYR A 23 -14.62 19.39 -9.91
CA TYR A 23 -13.64 19.87 -8.93
C TYR A 23 -13.03 21.21 -9.35
N LEU A 24 -13.14 22.21 -8.48
CA LEU A 24 -12.46 23.49 -8.67
C LEU A 24 -10.93 23.29 -8.66
N PRO A 25 -10.14 24.11 -9.40
CA PRO A 25 -8.68 23.92 -9.53
C PRO A 25 -7.88 23.96 -8.22
N ASN A 26 -8.49 24.39 -7.11
CA ASN A 26 -7.92 24.46 -5.77
C ASN A 26 -8.44 23.37 -4.81
N THR A 27 -9.15 22.36 -5.32
CA THR A 27 -9.66 21.25 -4.50
C THR A 27 -8.50 20.39 -3.99
N GLN A 28 -8.45 20.14 -2.67
CA GLN A 28 -7.40 19.29 -2.09
C GLN A 28 -7.54 17.85 -2.59
N ILE A 29 -6.41 17.24 -3.00
CA ILE A 29 -6.33 15.85 -3.49
C ILE A 29 -7.02 14.83 -2.56
N LYS A 30 -6.97 15.04 -1.24
CA LYS A 30 -7.66 14.20 -0.25
C LYS A 30 -9.19 14.15 -0.44
N ILE A 31 -9.80 15.23 -0.92
CA ILE A 31 -11.24 15.31 -1.19
C ILE A 31 -11.59 14.52 -2.47
N ILE A 32 -10.77 14.66 -3.52
CA ILE A 32 -10.92 13.96 -4.79
C ILE A 32 -10.75 12.44 -4.60
N LEU A 33 -9.76 12.02 -3.80
CA LEU A 33 -9.52 10.63 -3.44
C LEU A 33 -10.69 10.02 -2.63
N ASN A 34 -11.23 10.76 -1.66
CA ASN A 34 -12.37 10.31 -0.86
C ASN A 34 -13.67 10.16 -1.69
N GLN A 35 -13.73 10.73 -2.90
CA GLN A 35 -14.82 10.58 -3.87
C GLN A 35 -14.46 9.63 -5.04
N LEU A 36 -13.43 8.80 -4.87
CA LEU A 36 -12.99 7.77 -5.83
C LEU A 36 -12.67 8.31 -7.24
N MET A 37 -12.28 9.60 -7.34
CA MET A 37 -12.00 10.28 -8.62
C MET A 37 -13.14 10.22 -9.66
N ILE A 38 -14.40 10.11 -9.21
CA ILE A 38 -15.56 10.12 -10.11
C ILE A 38 -15.82 11.57 -10.56
N GLU A 39 -15.69 11.86 -11.86
CA GLU A 39 -15.91 13.21 -12.42
C GLU A 39 -17.40 13.52 -12.70
N GLN A 40 -18.22 12.52 -13.05
CA GLN A 40 -19.64 12.71 -13.31
C GLN A 40 -20.50 11.51 -12.89
N TRP A 41 -21.63 11.79 -12.25
CA TRP A 41 -22.75 10.86 -12.17
C TRP A 41 -23.64 11.05 -13.41
N ASN A 42 -23.56 10.13 -14.39
CA ASN A 42 -24.55 10.08 -15.46
C ASN A 42 -25.90 9.64 -14.88
N LYS A 43 -26.74 10.62 -14.52
CA LYS A 43 -28.00 10.40 -13.80
C LYS A 43 -29.13 9.82 -14.67
N ASN A 44 -28.87 9.58 -15.96
CA ASN A 44 -29.83 9.12 -16.96
C ASN A 44 -29.55 7.73 -17.55
N THR A 45 -28.54 6.99 -17.09
CA THR A 45 -28.42 5.56 -17.40
C THR A 45 -29.48 4.78 -16.64
N THR A 46 -30.65 4.58 -17.26
CA THR A 46 -31.55 3.49 -16.86
C THR A 46 -30.84 2.15 -17.04
N TYR A 47 -31.26 1.14 -16.28
CA TYR A 47 -30.74 -0.23 -16.38
C TYR A 47 -30.74 -0.76 -17.82
N GLU A 48 -31.70 -0.32 -18.63
CA GLU A 48 -31.88 -0.68 -20.04
C GLU A 48 -30.75 -0.13 -20.95
N GLY A 49 -30.19 1.04 -20.64
CA GLY A 49 -29.06 1.61 -21.39
C GLY A 49 -27.78 0.80 -21.22
N TYR A 50 -27.47 0.42 -19.97
CA TYR A 50 -26.34 -0.46 -19.66
C TYR A 50 -26.48 -1.84 -20.32
N TYR A 51 -27.70 -2.37 -20.40
CA TYR A 51 -27.99 -3.65 -21.04
C TYR A 51 -27.82 -3.63 -22.57
N ALA A 52 -27.99 -2.46 -23.21
CA ALA A 52 -27.86 -2.32 -24.66
C ALA A 52 -26.40 -2.23 -25.14
N GLU A 53 -25.50 -1.61 -24.36
CA GLU A 53 -24.08 -1.49 -24.71
C GLU A 53 -23.30 -2.79 -24.48
N CYS A 54 -23.64 -3.58 -23.47
CA CYS A 54 -22.89 -4.78 -23.08
C CYS A 54 -23.14 -6.03 -23.97
N GLN A 55 -23.62 -5.88 -25.23
CA GLN A 55 -24.09 -6.96 -26.13
C GLN A 55 -23.50 -8.36 -25.82
N PRO A 56 -24.21 -9.19 -25.04
CA PRO A 56 -23.73 -10.52 -24.71
C PRO A 56 -23.79 -11.40 -25.95
N TYR A 57 -22.65 -11.93 -26.39
CA TYR A 57 -22.65 -13.09 -27.27
C TYR A 57 -23.31 -14.25 -26.51
N ASP A 58 -24.35 -14.84 -27.12
CA ASP A 58 -25.27 -15.86 -26.60
C ASP A 58 -26.27 -15.44 -25.49
N CYS A 59 -27.28 -14.65 -25.88
CA CYS A 59 -28.58 -14.67 -25.22
C CYS A 59 -29.37 -15.96 -25.56
N THR A 60 -29.25 -16.99 -24.73
CA THR A 60 -30.09 -18.21 -24.82
C THR A 60 -31.52 -17.92 -24.37
N ASN A 61 -32.42 -17.68 -25.34
CA ASN A 61 -33.85 -17.58 -25.06
C ASN A 61 -34.43 -18.93 -24.64
N THR A 62 -34.69 -19.11 -23.35
CA THR A 62 -35.45 -20.26 -22.85
C THR A 62 -36.91 -20.13 -23.26
N ILE A 63 -37.27 -20.71 -24.41
CA ILE A 63 -38.67 -20.87 -24.83
C ILE A 63 -39.38 -21.64 -23.72
N LYS A 64 -40.39 -21.00 -23.10
CA LYS A 64 -41.15 -21.56 -21.98
C LYS A 64 -42.12 -22.64 -22.46
N HIS A 65 -41.57 -23.79 -22.85
CA HIS A 65 -42.37 -25.00 -22.98
C HIS A 65 -43.05 -25.28 -21.64
N ARG A 66 -44.36 -25.49 -21.69
CA ARG A 66 -45.20 -25.85 -20.54
C ARG A 66 -44.98 -27.33 -20.19
N ASN A 67 -43.73 -27.66 -19.84
CA ASN A 67 -43.32 -28.98 -19.39
C ASN A 67 -43.29 -28.95 -17.87
N ASP A 68 -44.30 -29.53 -17.23
CA ASP A 68 -44.40 -29.61 -15.77
C ASP A 68 -43.17 -30.30 -15.14
N VAL A 69 -42.47 -31.14 -15.93
CA VAL A 69 -41.17 -31.74 -15.62
C VAL A 69 -40.11 -30.67 -15.27
N ILE A 70 -40.04 -29.54 -15.98
CA ILE A 70 -39.04 -28.49 -15.67
C ILE A 70 -39.35 -27.86 -14.31
N TYR A 71 -40.63 -27.61 -14.00
CA TYR A 71 -41.03 -27.06 -12.71
C TYR A 71 -40.72 -28.03 -11.56
N ILE A 72 -40.98 -29.32 -11.76
CA ILE A 72 -40.61 -30.39 -10.82
C ILE A 72 -39.08 -30.46 -10.67
N VAL A 73 -38.32 -30.41 -11.75
CA VAL A 73 -36.85 -30.41 -11.69
C VAL A 73 -36.31 -29.18 -10.96
N THR A 74 -36.82 -27.97 -11.21
CA THR A 74 -36.40 -26.77 -10.47
C THR A 74 -36.81 -26.78 -9.00
N MET A 75 -37.96 -27.40 -8.68
CA MET A 75 -38.39 -27.59 -7.29
C MET A 75 -37.53 -28.63 -6.58
N VAL A 76 -37.16 -29.71 -7.27
CA VAL A 76 -36.27 -30.76 -6.75
C VAL A 76 -34.82 -30.27 -6.60
N THR A 77 -34.29 -29.48 -7.54
CA THR A 77 -32.96 -28.86 -7.36
C THR A 77 -32.97 -27.82 -6.24
N GLY A 78 -34.06 -27.07 -6.06
CA GLY A 78 -34.26 -26.21 -4.89
C GLY A 78 -34.29 -26.98 -3.57
N LEU A 79 -34.98 -28.13 -3.52
CA LEU A 79 -34.99 -29.04 -2.36
C LEU A 79 -33.63 -29.70 -2.09
N MET A 80 -32.79 -29.87 -3.13
CA MET A 80 -31.44 -30.41 -3.04
C MET A 80 -30.38 -29.36 -2.65
N GLY A 81 -30.68 -28.06 -2.78
CA GLY A 81 -29.76 -26.96 -2.49
C GLY A 81 -29.39 -26.78 -1.02
N GLY A 82 -30.05 -27.50 -0.11
CA GLY A 82 -29.81 -27.43 1.33
C GLY A 82 -30.36 -26.16 1.99
N LEU A 83 -30.46 -26.19 3.32
CA LEU A 83 -30.76 -24.99 4.10
C LEU A 83 -29.45 -24.30 4.48
N VAL A 84 -29.30 -23.03 4.13
CA VAL A 84 -28.21 -22.19 4.65
C VAL A 84 -28.56 -21.79 6.08
N THR A 85 -27.79 -22.31 7.04
CA THR A 85 -27.94 -21.98 8.46
C THR A 85 -26.83 -21.03 8.88
N THR A 86 -27.19 -19.94 9.57
CA THR A 86 -26.24 -18.99 10.16
C THR A 86 -26.09 -19.29 11.66
N VAL A 87 -24.84 -19.40 12.12
CA VAL A 87 -24.51 -19.56 13.54
C VAL A 87 -23.92 -18.25 14.05
N HIS A 88 -24.38 -17.80 15.22
CA HIS A 88 -23.87 -16.63 15.93
C HIS A 88 -23.08 -17.06 17.17
N VAL A 89 -21.90 -16.46 17.38
CA VAL A 89 -21.02 -16.67 18.53
C VAL A 89 -20.72 -15.31 19.16
N ASN A 90 -21.25 -15.07 20.36
CA ASN A 90 -21.16 -13.76 21.02
C ASN A 90 -19.84 -13.61 21.78
N ASN A 91 -19.22 -12.43 21.72
CA ASN A 91 -17.96 -12.06 22.37
C ASN A 91 -16.87 -13.16 22.32
N PRO A 92 -16.46 -13.63 21.13
CA PRO A 92 -15.51 -14.73 21.01
C PRO A 92 -14.12 -14.34 21.51
N THR A 93 -13.40 -15.31 22.08
CA THR A 93 -11.98 -15.17 22.39
C THR A 93 -11.12 -15.27 21.12
N VAL A 94 -9.87 -14.82 21.22
CA VAL A 94 -8.88 -14.92 20.12
C VAL A 94 -8.75 -16.36 19.63
N GLU A 95 -8.72 -17.33 20.56
CA GLU A 95 -8.60 -18.76 20.29
C GLU A 95 -9.84 -19.32 19.60
N GLN A 96 -11.03 -18.92 20.03
CA GLN A 96 -12.29 -19.29 19.38
C GLN A 96 -12.36 -18.73 17.96
N TYR A 97 -11.94 -17.48 17.74
CA TYR A 97 -11.82 -16.93 16.39
C TYR A 97 -10.81 -17.69 15.53
N LYS A 98 -9.61 -17.99 16.06
CA LYS A 98 -8.57 -18.76 15.33
C LYS A 98 -9.13 -20.14 14.92
N GLN A 99 -9.91 -20.81 15.78
CA GLN A 99 -10.60 -22.06 15.48
C GLN A 99 -11.68 -21.89 14.41
N LEU A 100 -12.62 -20.95 14.60
CA LEU A 100 -13.71 -20.69 13.64
C LEU A 100 -13.17 -20.31 12.25
N TYR A 101 -12.13 -19.47 12.20
CA TYR A 101 -11.50 -19.05 10.95
C TYR A 101 -10.82 -20.22 10.24
N SER A 102 -10.20 -21.16 10.97
CA SER A 102 -9.60 -22.37 10.37
C SER A 102 -10.62 -23.27 9.65
N GLN A 103 -11.89 -23.24 10.08
CA GLN A 103 -12.95 -24.10 9.55
C GLN A 103 -13.88 -23.37 8.56
N TYR A 104 -14.07 -22.06 8.72
CA TYR A 104 -15.10 -21.27 8.00
C TYR A 104 -14.57 -19.99 7.35
N SER A 105 -13.25 -19.85 7.13
CA SER A 105 -12.54 -18.63 6.67
C SER A 105 -13.29 -17.73 5.67
N GLN A 106 -13.86 -18.27 4.60
CA GLN A 106 -14.55 -17.51 3.55
C GLN A 106 -15.99 -17.08 3.91
N LYS A 107 -16.59 -17.69 4.94
CA LYS A 107 -17.98 -17.49 5.36
C LYS A 107 -18.10 -16.89 6.78
N LEU A 108 -16.98 -16.67 7.46
CA LEU A 108 -16.90 -16.11 8.81
C LEU A 108 -16.77 -14.58 8.77
N THR A 109 -17.70 -13.89 9.41
CA THR A 109 -17.69 -12.43 9.59
C THR A 109 -17.77 -12.10 11.07
N CYS A 110 -16.82 -11.31 11.58
CA CYS A 110 -16.78 -10.88 12.98
C CYS A 110 -16.67 -9.35 13.04
N PRO A 111 -17.77 -8.60 13.21
CA PRO A 111 -17.72 -7.14 13.27
C PRO A 111 -16.99 -6.65 14.53
N CYS A 112 -16.07 -5.68 14.37
CA CYS A 112 -15.34 -5.08 15.51
C CYS A 112 -16.25 -4.08 16.25
N SER A 113 -16.18 -4.03 17.59
CA SER A 113 -16.80 -2.93 18.36
C SER A 113 -16.03 -1.63 18.17
N LYS A 114 -14.72 -1.70 17.92
CA LYS A 114 -13.85 -0.55 17.65
C LYS A 114 -13.26 -0.67 16.25
N ILE A 115 -13.79 0.14 15.33
CA ILE A 115 -13.40 0.08 13.91
C ILE A 115 -12.09 0.80 13.57
N SER A 116 -11.51 1.54 14.54
CA SER A 116 -10.32 2.36 14.32
C SER A 116 -9.35 2.20 15.49
N ILE A 117 -8.14 1.70 15.21
CA ILE A 117 -7.15 1.26 16.19
C ILE A 117 -5.82 1.94 15.86
N LYS A 118 -5.25 2.72 16.77
CA LYS A 118 -3.95 3.35 16.56
C LYS A 118 -2.83 2.32 16.36
N TYR A 119 -1.87 2.63 15.49
CA TYR A 119 -0.72 1.76 15.27
C TYR A 119 0.15 1.55 16.53
N GLU A 120 0.21 2.54 17.45
CA GLU A 120 0.87 2.41 18.77
C GLU A 120 0.43 1.19 19.60
N LYS A 121 -0.77 0.64 19.34
CA LYS A 121 -1.34 -0.51 20.07
C LYS A 121 -1.01 -1.86 19.46
N ILE A 122 -0.61 -1.88 18.18
CA ILE A 122 -0.59 -3.12 17.37
C ILE A 122 0.74 -3.34 16.65
N ILE A 123 1.58 -2.31 16.49
CA ILE A 123 2.89 -2.39 15.85
C ILE A 123 3.97 -1.92 16.85
N ASN A 124 5.08 -2.64 16.87
CA ASN A 124 6.33 -2.19 17.48
C ASN A 124 7.40 -2.07 16.38
N VAL A 125 8.12 -0.94 16.33
CA VAL A 125 9.21 -0.67 15.39
C VAL A 125 10.51 -0.45 16.16
N THR A 126 11.58 -1.08 15.70
CA THR A 126 12.94 -0.91 16.23
C THR A 126 13.91 -0.64 15.08
N VAL A 127 14.72 0.40 15.24
CA VAL A 127 15.63 0.90 14.20
C VAL A 127 17.06 0.66 14.64
N THR A 128 17.83 -0.04 13.81
CA THR A 128 19.27 -0.23 14.01
C THR A 128 20.00 0.75 13.11
N PHE A 129 20.55 1.82 13.67
CA PHE A 129 21.39 2.76 12.94
C PHE A 129 22.72 2.12 12.53
N HIS A 130 23.35 2.67 11.48
CA HIS A 130 24.70 2.30 11.07
C HIS A 130 25.69 2.53 12.21
N GLN A 131 26.67 1.63 12.39
CA GLN A 131 27.57 1.62 13.55
C GLN A 131 28.30 2.96 13.77
N VAL A 132 28.56 3.71 12.70
CA VAL A 132 29.15 5.07 12.82
C VAL A 132 28.33 5.99 13.72
N CYS A 133 27.00 5.89 13.70
CA CYS A 133 26.08 6.69 14.50
C CYS A 133 25.96 6.26 15.98
N THR A 134 26.69 5.22 16.39
CA THR A 134 26.81 4.78 17.80
C THR A 134 28.27 4.65 18.25
N SER A 135 29.21 5.08 17.41
CA SER A 135 30.65 5.00 17.64
C SER A 135 31.23 6.24 18.33
N ASP A 136 32.43 6.12 18.87
CA ASP A 136 33.14 7.25 19.50
C ASP A 136 33.42 8.40 18.51
N PHE A 137 33.48 8.14 17.21
CA PHE A 137 33.71 9.16 16.17
C PHE A 137 32.67 10.28 16.22
N ILE A 138 31.39 9.97 16.45
CA ILE A 138 30.34 11.00 16.55
C ILE A 138 30.34 11.74 17.89
N SER A 139 31.22 11.41 18.83
CA SER A 139 31.45 12.23 20.03
C SER A 139 32.50 13.33 19.80
N GLU A 140 33.29 13.22 18.73
CA GLU A 140 34.47 14.06 18.52
C GLU A 140 34.21 15.31 17.69
N LEU A 141 34.37 16.46 18.34
CA LEU A 141 34.15 17.79 17.76
C LEU A 141 35.42 18.43 17.16
N CYS A 142 36.59 17.78 17.22
CA CYS A 142 37.83 18.36 16.68
C CYS A 142 38.06 18.10 15.18
N ILE A 143 37.29 17.21 14.55
CA ILE A 143 37.43 16.85 13.13
C ILE A 143 36.13 17.18 12.40
N TYR A 144 36.19 18.09 11.42
CA TYR A 144 34.99 18.58 10.71
C TYR A 144 34.18 17.49 10.00
N THR A 145 34.83 16.43 9.49
CA THR A 145 34.15 15.26 8.92
C THR A 145 33.36 14.49 9.99
N PHE A 146 33.89 14.36 11.20
CA PHE A 146 33.23 13.68 12.31
C PHE A 146 32.09 14.52 12.90
N GLN A 147 32.25 15.84 12.99
CA GLN A 147 31.13 16.77 13.25
C GLN A 147 30.01 16.60 12.21
N THR A 148 30.36 16.53 10.93
CA THR A 148 29.38 16.36 9.84
C THR A 148 28.65 15.02 9.97
N LEU A 149 29.36 13.92 10.21
CA LEU A 149 28.76 12.61 10.50
C LEU A 149 27.83 12.64 11.73
N GLN A 150 28.23 13.29 12.83
CA GLN A 150 27.38 13.48 14.01
C GLN A 150 26.08 14.20 13.65
N ILE A 151 26.15 15.29 12.87
CA ILE A 151 24.99 16.06 12.43
C ILE A 151 24.07 15.22 11.53
N LEU A 152 24.62 14.46 10.57
CA LEU A 152 23.85 13.58 9.70
C LEU A 152 23.12 12.49 10.49
N CYS A 153 23.83 11.78 11.37
CA CYS A 153 23.25 10.77 12.27
C CYS A 153 22.13 11.36 13.15
N ARG A 154 22.35 12.56 13.71
CA ARG A 154 21.35 13.24 14.55
C ARG A 154 20.13 13.69 13.75
N LEU A 155 20.33 14.19 12.53
CA LEU A 155 19.24 14.65 11.67
C LEU A 155 18.38 13.46 11.24
N ALA A 156 19.01 12.37 10.79
CA ALA A 156 18.31 11.16 10.40
C ALA A 156 17.51 10.56 11.57
N ASN A 157 18.12 10.44 12.76
CA ASN A 157 17.41 9.97 13.96
C ASN A 157 16.21 10.88 14.32
N LYS A 158 16.37 12.20 14.25
CA LYS A 158 15.27 13.14 14.49
C LYS A 158 14.13 12.98 13.46
N THR A 159 14.48 12.83 12.18
CA THR A 159 13.50 12.60 11.09
C THR A 159 12.73 11.30 11.30
N ILE A 160 13.43 10.21 11.59
CA ILE A 160 12.82 8.90 11.87
C ILE A 160 11.91 8.98 13.09
N SER A 161 12.37 9.58 14.19
CA SER A 161 11.57 9.72 15.42
C SER A 161 10.26 10.48 15.15
N ALA A 162 10.33 11.64 14.48
CA ALA A 162 9.15 12.45 14.18
C ALA A 162 8.13 11.72 13.29
N ASN A 163 8.59 11.03 12.25
CA ASN A 163 7.70 10.28 11.34
C ASN A 163 7.14 9.01 12.01
N LEU A 164 7.86 8.39 12.95
CA LEU A 164 7.33 7.29 13.76
C LEU A 164 6.29 7.79 14.78
N ASP A 165 6.48 8.96 15.37
CA ASP A 165 5.48 9.58 16.26
C ASP A 165 4.17 9.85 15.51
N ASP A 166 4.25 10.40 14.28
CA ASP A 166 3.09 10.59 13.39
C ASP A 166 2.44 9.23 13.01
N PHE A 167 3.24 8.25 12.59
CA PHE A 167 2.76 6.90 12.26
C PHE A 167 2.07 6.20 13.44
N TYR A 168 2.56 6.38 14.67
CA TYR A 168 1.93 5.80 15.86
C TYR A 168 0.63 6.50 16.27
N ALA A 169 0.47 7.79 15.92
CA ALA A 169 -0.79 8.52 16.08
C ALA A 169 -1.86 8.11 15.06
N ASP A 170 -1.43 7.69 13.86
CA ASP A 170 -2.29 7.17 12.79
C ASP A 170 -3.02 5.87 13.18
N GLN A 171 -4.11 5.57 12.45
CA GLN A 171 -5.07 4.53 12.80
C GLN A 171 -5.27 3.51 11.67
N TYR A 172 -5.22 2.23 12.04
CA TYR A 172 -5.72 1.12 11.26
C TYR A 172 -7.25 1.09 11.33
N ILE A 173 -7.91 1.03 10.17
CA ILE A 173 -9.38 1.04 10.06
C ILE A 173 -9.88 -0.29 9.49
N SER A 174 -10.77 -0.96 10.22
CA SER A 174 -11.54 -2.10 9.69
C SER A 174 -12.88 -2.25 10.42
N ALA A 175 -13.94 -2.53 9.68
CA ALA A 175 -15.27 -2.80 10.24
C ALA A 175 -15.39 -4.21 10.86
N SER A 176 -14.49 -5.13 10.51
CA SER A 176 -14.49 -6.52 10.98
C SER A 176 -13.07 -7.01 11.29
N THR A 177 -12.96 -8.11 12.03
CA THR A 177 -11.68 -8.71 12.40
C THR A 177 -10.91 -9.15 11.15
N THR A 178 -9.89 -8.36 10.78
CA THR A 178 -8.97 -8.67 9.70
C THR A 178 -8.13 -9.89 10.09
N PRO A 179 -8.08 -10.95 9.27
CA PRO A 179 -7.23 -12.10 9.56
C PRO A 179 -5.74 -11.73 9.55
N GLN A 180 -4.93 -12.49 10.28
CA GLN A 180 -3.52 -12.16 10.55
C GLN A 180 -2.66 -11.93 9.29
N ASN A 181 -2.86 -12.71 8.23
CA ASN A 181 -2.07 -12.56 7.00
C ASN A 181 -2.46 -11.29 6.19
N PRO A 182 -3.74 -11.01 5.89
CA PRO A 182 -4.17 -9.72 5.33
C PRO A 182 -3.74 -8.50 6.14
N LEU A 183 -3.88 -8.54 7.49
CA LEU A 183 -3.41 -7.45 8.36
C LEU A 183 -1.92 -7.21 8.17
N ARG A 184 -1.12 -8.29 8.17
CA ARG A 184 0.32 -8.21 7.97
C ARG A 184 0.69 -7.64 6.60
N ILE A 185 0.04 -8.09 5.52
CA ILE A 185 0.31 -7.58 4.17
C ILE A 185 0.01 -6.07 4.06
N GLN A 186 -1.10 -5.62 4.67
CA GLN A 186 -1.47 -4.20 4.71
C GLN A 186 -0.43 -3.37 5.49
N VAL A 187 -0.05 -3.83 6.68
CA VAL A 187 0.97 -3.16 7.51
C VAL A 187 2.34 -3.14 6.85
N ASP A 188 2.80 -4.28 6.29
CA ASP A 188 4.10 -4.39 5.61
C ASP A 188 4.15 -3.43 4.40
N SER A 189 3.06 -3.30 3.64
CA SER A 189 2.93 -2.34 2.53
C SER A 189 2.94 -0.87 3.01
N MET A 190 2.20 -0.55 4.08
CA MET A 190 2.16 0.80 4.65
C MET A 190 3.51 1.21 5.25
N PHE A 191 4.20 0.30 5.93
CA PHE A 191 5.50 0.58 6.53
C PHE A 191 6.61 0.73 5.48
N ALA A 192 6.54 -0.03 4.38
CA ALA A 192 7.42 0.19 3.23
C ALA A 192 7.20 1.57 2.58
N GLN A 193 5.95 2.00 2.43
CA GLN A 193 5.62 3.36 1.94
C GLN A 193 6.09 4.45 2.92
N LEU A 194 5.99 4.23 4.23
CA LEU A 194 6.52 5.15 5.24
C LEU A 194 8.04 5.33 5.07
N ILE A 195 8.81 4.25 4.97
CA ILE A 195 10.27 4.30 4.77
C ILE A 195 10.61 5.09 3.49
N ILE A 196 10.02 4.72 2.35
CA ILE A 196 10.28 5.37 1.07
C ILE A 196 9.90 6.87 1.12
N SER A 197 8.79 7.22 1.76
CA SER A 197 8.37 8.62 1.92
C SER A 197 9.32 9.42 2.80
N MET A 198 9.78 8.85 3.93
CA MET A 198 10.76 9.46 4.82
C MET A 198 12.10 9.72 4.12
N GLU A 199 12.65 8.71 3.43
CA GLU A 199 13.91 8.79 2.69
C GLU A 199 13.85 9.90 1.62
N ASN A 200 12.80 9.90 0.80
CA ASN A 200 12.63 10.92 -0.25
C ASN A 200 12.45 12.34 0.33
N SER A 201 11.63 12.51 1.36
CA SER A 201 11.39 13.82 2.00
C SER A 201 12.66 14.37 2.66
N PHE A 202 13.43 13.49 3.31
CA PHE A 202 14.74 13.81 3.87
C PHE A 202 15.72 14.26 2.78
N LEU A 203 15.86 13.48 1.70
CA LEU A 203 16.79 13.77 0.62
C LEU A 203 16.44 15.06 -0.13
N GLN A 204 15.16 15.34 -0.37
CA GLN A 204 14.73 16.62 -0.96
C GLN A 204 15.09 17.80 -0.05
N THR A 205 14.84 17.68 1.25
CA THR A 205 15.20 18.71 2.24
C THR A 205 16.72 18.90 2.30
N PHE A 206 17.49 17.81 2.24
CA PHE A 206 18.94 17.83 2.28
C PHE A 206 19.56 18.45 1.01
N GLN A 207 19.05 18.09 -0.17
CA GLN A 207 19.42 18.71 -1.45
C GLN A 207 19.11 20.21 -1.48
N MET A 208 18.00 20.64 -0.86
CA MET A 208 17.68 22.06 -0.70
C MET A 208 18.71 22.77 0.20
N ILE A 209 19.16 22.12 1.29
CA ILE A 209 20.21 22.66 2.16
C ILE A 209 21.53 22.78 1.38
N GLN A 210 22.00 21.72 0.70
CA GLN A 210 23.22 21.75 -0.12
C GLN A 210 23.15 22.86 -1.18
N SER A 211 22.04 22.93 -1.91
CA SER A 211 21.81 23.95 -2.95
C SER A 211 21.83 25.36 -2.37
N THR A 212 21.19 25.59 -1.22
CA THR A 212 21.18 26.91 -0.55
C THR A 212 22.56 27.26 0.02
N THR A 213 23.31 26.28 0.53
CA THR A 213 24.66 26.49 1.06
C THR A 213 25.66 26.86 -0.04
N TYR A 214 25.59 26.26 -1.23
CA TYR A 214 26.45 26.62 -2.35
C TYR A 214 26.07 27.97 -2.98
N HIS A 215 24.79 28.21 -3.27
CA HIS A 215 24.36 29.38 -4.01
C HIS A 215 24.24 30.67 -3.18
N ASN A 216 24.41 30.61 -1.86
CA ASN A 216 24.42 31.83 -1.02
C ASN A 216 25.73 32.63 -1.10
N VAL A 217 26.79 32.06 -1.70
CA VAL A 217 28.12 32.67 -1.87
C VAL A 217 28.76 33.13 -0.54
N LEU A 218 28.33 32.56 0.58
CA LEU A 218 28.95 32.78 1.90
C LEU A 218 30.18 31.90 2.01
N THR A 219 31.33 32.53 2.27
CA THR A 219 32.56 31.81 2.59
C THR A 219 32.36 30.86 3.76
N SER A 220 32.74 29.60 3.60
CA SER A 220 32.62 28.60 4.67
C SER A 220 33.48 28.95 5.87
N ALA A 221 33.02 28.60 7.07
CA ALA A 221 33.78 28.83 8.30
C ALA A 221 35.13 28.08 8.35
N ALA A 222 35.31 27.05 7.50
CA ALA A 222 36.56 26.31 7.36
C ALA A 222 37.51 26.90 6.30
N LEU A 223 37.08 27.93 5.55
CA LEU A 223 37.81 28.55 4.43
C LEU A 223 38.21 27.55 3.32
N THR A 224 37.46 26.45 3.18
CA THR A 224 37.75 25.36 2.23
C THR A 224 37.18 25.60 0.84
N ASP A 225 36.16 26.44 0.73
CA ASP A 225 35.55 26.92 -0.51
C ASP A 225 36.26 28.17 -1.05
N HIS A 226 36.52 29.14 -0.17
CA HIS A 226 37.18 30.41 -0.50
C HIS A 226 38.18 30.81 0.59
N TYR A 227 39.27 31.45 0.19
CA TYR A 227 40.24 32.09 1.07
C TYR A 227 40.30 33.60 0.83
N TYR A 228 40.74 34.35 1.84
CA TYR A 228 40.91 35.79 1.74
C TYR A 228 42.34 36.16 1.39
N THR A 229 42.50 37.13 0.49
CA THR A 229 43.80 37.75 0.16
C THR A 229 43.62 39.25 -0.04
N ASP A 230 44.66 40.03 0.28
CA ASP A 230 44.76 41.42 -0.19
C ASP A 230 45.00 41.45 -1.70
N VAL A 231 44.74 42.61 -2.32
CA VAL A 231 44.94 42.85 -3.75
C VAL A 231 45.68 44.17 -3.97
N ASP A 232 46.94 44.04 -4.37
CA ASP A 232 47.72 45.16 -4.88
C ASP A 232 47.28 45.48 -6.32
N LEU A 233 46.89 46.74 -6.58
CA LEU A 233 46.68 47.23 -7.94
C LEU A 233 47.93 47.99 -8.38
N LEU A 234 48.64 47.46 -9.38
CA LEU A 234 49.87 48.06 -9.93
C LEU A 234 50.96 48.28 -8.87
N GLY A 235 51.03 47.41 -7.84
CA GLY A 235 51.99 47.52 -6.74
C GLY A 235 51.65 48.58 -5.68
N ILE A 236 50.45 49.17 -5.75
CA ILE A 236 49.90 49.98 -4.67
C ILE A 236 49.04 49.06 -3.78
N PRO A 237 49.38 48.90 -2.48
CA PRO A 237 48.53 48.18 -1.55
C PRO A 237 47.25 48.98 -1.33
N LEU A 238 46.15 48.48 -1.89
CA LEU A 238 44.84 49.12 -1.77
C LEU A 238 44.10 48.70 -0.49
N SER A 239 44.63 47.73 0.27
CA SER A 239 43.99 47.17 1.47
C SER A 239 42.57 46.63 1.22
N PHE A 240 42.36 46.04 0.05
CA PHE A 240 41.10 45.41 -0.34
C PHE A 240 41.19 43.90 -0.16
N ILE A 241 40.52 43.39 0.87
CA ILE A 241 40.34 41.96 1.06
C ILE A 241 39.34 41.44 0.03
N VAL A 242 39.77 40.50 -0.81
CA VAL A 242 38.89 39.74 -1.71
C VAL A 242 38.84 38.27 -1.32
N ALA A 243 37.68 37.65 -1.49
CA ALA A 243 37.56 36.19 -1.48
C ALA A 243 38.00 35.63 -2.84
N ARG A 244 38.85 34.61 -2.84
CA ARG A 244 39.19 33.80 -4.02
C ARG A 244 38.79 32.36 -3.76
N SER A 245 38.27 31.68 -4.76
CA SER A 245 37.93 30.26 -4.64
C SER A 245 39.19 29.40 -4.47
N ASN A 246 39.05 28.33 -3.69
CA ASN A 246 40.03 27.25 -3.67
C ASN A 246 39.87 26.38 -4.92
N ILE A 247 40.97 25.71 -5.29
CA ILE A 247 41.00 24.76 -6.40
C ILE A 247 41.48 23.41 -5.84
N TRP A 248 40.59 22.42 -5.82
CA TRP A 248 40.86 21.07 -5.35
C TRP A 248 40.98 20.15 -6.56
N SER A 249 42.13 19.48 -6.75
CA SER A 249 42.34 18.55 -7.88
C SER A 249 42.01 19.13 -9.28
N ASN A 250 42.38 20.39 -9.56
CA ASN A 250 42.01 21.16 -10.77
C ASN A 250 40.51 21.45 -10.94
N CYS A 251 39.72 21.38 -9.87
CA CYS A 251 38.30 21.70 -9.84
C CYS A 251 38.07 22.93 -8.93
N ASP A 252 37.44 23.97 -9.49
CA ASP A 252 37.29 25.30 -8.87
C ASP A 252 35.97 25.42 -8.08
N CYS A 253 36.06 25.83 -6.81
CA CYS A 253 34.91 26.00 -5.92
C CYS A 253 33.91 27.08 -6.36
N ALA A 254 34.31 28.05 -7.18
CA ALA A 254 33.40 29.03 -7.78
C ALA A 254 32.52 28.44 -8.90
N VAL A 255 32.86 27.23 -9.39
CA VAL A 255 32.16 26.58 -10.52
C VAL A 255 31.41 25.32 -10.07
N LYS A 256 31.92 24.58 -9.09
CA LYS A 256 31.32 23.30 -8.64
C LYS A 256 31.54 23.05 -7.15
N ALA A 257 30.43 22.96 -6.40
CA ALA A 257 30.44 22.64 -4.97
C ALA A 257 31.15 21.29 -4.64
N ALA A 258 30.94 20.29 -5.48
CA ALA A 258 31.42 18.92 -5.27
C ALA A 258 32.90 18.70 -5.63
N CYS A 259 33.73 19.74 -5.80
CA CYS A 259 35.17 19.57 -5.99
C CYS A 259 35.85 19.04 -4.72
N ILE A 260 36.66 17.98 -4.88
CA ILE A 260 37.31 17.27 -3.77
C ILE A 260 38.77 16.89 -4.10
N GLN A 261 39.52 16.57 -3.05
CA GLN A 261 40.87 15.99 -3.08
C GLN A 261 40.99 15.00 -1.92
N SER A 262 41.78 13.93 -2.09
CA SER A 262 42.04 12.98 -1.00
C SER A 262 42.61 13.68 0.24
N ALA A 263 42.03 13.40 1.40
CA ALA A 263 42.51 13.92 2.66
C ALA A 263 43.92 13.40 2.93
N ALA A 264 44.84 14.28 3.35
CA ALA A 264 46.22 13.94 3.58
C ALA A 264 46.80 14.71 4.77
N ILE A 265 47.75 14.06 5.44
CA ILE A 265 48.56 14.64 6.50
C ILE A 265 49.82 15.20 5.83
N TYR A 266 50.11 16.48 6.06
CA TYR A 266 51.24 17.19 5.45
C TYR A 266 52.32 17.48 6.47
N ASN A 267 53.58 17.42 6.04
CA ASN A 267 54.70 17.95 6.80
C ASN A 267 54.69 19.48 6.71
N ILE A 268 54.41 20.14 7.83
CA ILE A 268 54.24 21.61 7.93
C ILE A 268 55.48 22.37 7.41
N THR A 269 56.68 21.81 7.55
CA THR A 269 57.96 22.48 7.21
C THR A 269 58.25 22.49 5.70
N ASN A 270 57.77 21.51 4.94
CA ASN A 270 58.12 21.37 3.50
C ASN A 270 56.92 21.06 2.59
N ASN A 271 55.70 21.10 3.14
CA ASN A 271 54.42 20.85 2.49
C ASN A 271 54.33 19.50 1.72
N ARG A 272 55.12 18.51 2.10
CA ARG A 272 55.03 17.16 1.52
C ARG A 272 53.95 16.34 2.19
N VAL A 273 53.21 15.56 1.39
CA VAL A 273 52.30 14.52 1.89
C VAL A 273 53.11 13.48 2.65
N LEU A 274 52.75 13.26 3.92
CA LEU A 274 53.29 12.19 4.78
C LEU A 274 52.43 10.93 4.68
N TYR A 275 51.11 11.10 4.67
CA TYR A 275 50.13 10.02 4.64
C TYR A 275 48.85 10.49 3.98
N THR A 276 48.29 9.68 3.07
CA THR A 276 46.94 9.90 2.52
C THR A 276 45.95 9.05 3.31
N VAL A 277 44.88 9.65 3.78
CA VAL A 277 43.86 8.99 4.59
C VAL A 277 42.89 8.25 3.67
N SER A 278 42.96 6.91 3.68
CA SER A 278 42.12 6.08 2.80
C SER A 278 40.63 6.35 2.98
N GLY A 279 39.91 6.46 1.87
CA GLY A 279 38.47 6.70 1.85
C GLY A 279 38.03 8.12 2.23
N MET A 280 38.90 8.98 2.77
CA MET A 280 38.50 10.33 3.23
C MET A 280 38.91 11.42 2.24
N TYR A 281 38.04 12.40 2.06
CA TYR A 281 38.25 13.56 1.19
C TYR A 281 38.10 14.89 1.94
N ILE A 282 38.81 15.89 1.41
CA ILE A 282 38.58 17.32 1.66
C ILE A 282 38.10 17.96 0.36
N GLY A 283 37.52 19.16 0.41
CA GLY A 283 36.95 19.81 -0.77
C GLY A 283 36.29 21.13 -0.41
N CYS A 284 35.58 21.74 -1.37
CA CYS A 284 34.99 23.07 -1.18
C CYS A 284 34.10 23.15 0.06
N TYR A 285 33.17 22.20 0.18
CA TYR A 285 32.22 22.12 1.29
C TYR A 285 32.44 20.82 2.07
N LEU A 286 32.46 20.95 3.40
CA LEU A 286 32.61 19.82 4.33
C LEU A 286 31.55 18.73 4.10
N ILE A 287 30.31 19.14 3.76
CA ILE A 287 29.21 18.22 3.45
C ILE A 287 29.55 17.42 2.19
N GLU A 288 29.85 18.07 1.06
CA GLU A 288 30.20 17.41 -0.21
C GLU A 288 31.41 16.47 -0.08
N ALA A 289 32.43 16.89 0.67
CA ALA A 289 33.62 16.06 0.91
C ALA A 289 33.31 14.86 1.82
N THR A 290 32.47 15.04 2.84
CA THR A 290 32.02 13.95 3.73
C THR A 290 31.18 12.94 2.97
N LEU A 291 30.21 13.37 2.17
CA LEU A 291 29.31 12.49 1.41
C LEU A 291 30.04 11.64 0.36
N GLN A 292 31.05 12.21 -0.29
CA GLN A 292 31.90 11.50 -1.25
C GLN A 292 32.96 10.60 -0.57
N SER A 293 33.19 10.77 0.74
CA SER A 293 34.07 9.90 1.52
C SER A 293 33.40 8.55 1.82
N THR A 294 34.23 7.52 2.01
CA THR A 294 33.82 6.21 2.55
C THR A 294 34.21 6.09 4.02
N LEU A 295 33.82 5.00 4.66
CA LEU A 295 34.19 4.72 6.06
C LEU A 295 35.47 3.86 6.19
N GLU A 296 36.22 3.62 5.10
CA GLU A 296 37.36 2.69 5.05
C GLU A 296 38.36 2.90 6.20
N CYS A 297 38.80 4.14 6.44
CA CYS A 297 39.72 4.46 7.53
C CYS A 297 39.16 4.08 8.92
N LEU A 298 37.84 4.19 9.12
CA LEU A 298 37.21 3.94 10.42
C LEU A 298 37.14 2.45 10.79
N TYR A 299 37.30 1.55 9.81
CA TYR A 299 37.48 0.11 10.05
C TYR A 299 38.97 -0.29 10.24
N ASN A 300 39.92 0.64 10.06
CA ASN A 300 41.34 0.35 10.00
C ASN A 300 42.12 1.04 11.13
N LYS A 301 42.50 0.27 12.17
CA LYS A 301 43.24 0.77 13.34
C LYS A 301 44.52 1.52 12.96
N THR A 302 45.29 1.04 11.99
CA THR A 302 46.50 1.74 11.52
C THR A 302 46.19 3.11 10.93
N CYS A 303 45.08 3.26 10.21
CA CYS A 303 44.65 4.55 9.67
C CYS A 303 44.23 5.52 10.78
N LEU A 304 43.47 5.02 11.76
CA LEU A 304 43.07 5.76 12.95
C LEU A 304 44.28 6.23 13.78
N ASP A 305 45.24 5.36 14.02
CA ASP A 305 46.45 5.67 14.79
C ASP A 305 47.33 6.73 14.08
N MET A 306 47.41 6.67 12.73
CA MET A 306 48.07 7.72 11.94
C MET A 306 47.40 9.09 12.14
N ILE A 307 46.07 9.18 12.08
CA ILE A 307 45.36 10.43 12.35
C ILE A 307 45.59 10.88 13.80
N THR A 308 45.40 9.99 14.79
CA THR A 308 45.58 10.30 16.22
C THR A 308 46.98 10.84 16.52
N SER A 309 48.02 10.30 15.89
CA SER A 309 49.41 10.77 16.08
C SER A 309 49.66 12.21 15.62
N HIS A 310 48.80 12.73 14.73
CA HIS A 310 48.92 14.07 14.15
C HIS A 310 47.83 15.06 14.62
N VAL A 311 46.81 14.59 15.35
CA VAL A 311 45.82 15.44 16.02
C VAL A 311 46.28 15.73 17.45
N THR A 312 46.78 16.94 17.68
CA THR A 312 47.27 17.36 19.01
C THR A 312 46.13 17.48 20.03
N ARG A 313 45.92 16.44 20.84
CA ARG A 313 45.01 16.46 21.99
C ARG A 313 45.59 15.75 23.20
N SER A 314 45.23 16.25 24.39
CA SER A 314 45.52 15.63 25.68
C SER A 314 44.20 15.44 26.45
N PRO A 315 43.88 14.22 26.95
CA PRO A 315 44.58 12.96 26.68
C PRO A 315 44.49 12.56 25.19
N ALA A 316 45.37 11.65 24.76
CA ALA A 316 45.26 11.03 23.45
C ALA A 316 43.97 10.20 23.37
N ILE A 317 43.24 10.31 22.27
CA ILE A 317 41.99 9.57 22.06
C ILE A 317 42.36 8.21 21.46
N ASP A 318 42.05 7.11 22.16
CA ASP A 318 42.17 5.77 21.61
C ASP A 318 40.87 5.38 20.89
N TRP A 319 40.80 5.64 19.58
CA TRP A 319 39.63 5.28 18.79
C TRP A 319 39.51 3.78 18.58
N ILE A 320 38.33 3.25 18.92
CA ILE A 320 37.93 1.88 18.64
C ILE A 320 37.48 1.79 17.17
N PRO A 321 38.10 0.93 16.34
CA PRO A 321 37.66 0.72 14.96
C PRO A 321 36.22 0.20 14.87
N LEU A 322 35.53 0.58 13.79
CA LEU A 322 34.25 -0.02 13.42
C LEU A 322 34.44 -1.53 13.13
N ASN A 323 33.37 -2.31 13.30
CA ASN A 323 33.40 -3.77 13.19
C ASN A 323 32.87 -4.21 11.83
N SER A 324 33.77 -4.64 10.95
CA SER A 324 33.45 -5.09 9.60
C SER A 324 32.51 -6.30 9.55
N SER A 325 32.41 -7.10 10.62
CA SER A 325 31.46 -8.23 10.68
C SER A 325 30.00 -7.81 10.94
N GLN A 326 29.78 -6.58 11.43
CA GLN A 326 28.45 -6.03 11.70
C GLN A 326 27.92 -5.16 10.55
N SER A 327 28.83 -4.65 9.71
CA SER A 327 28.52 -3.85 8.52
C SER A 327 28.54 -4.75 7.28
N GLN A 328 27.38 -5.31 6.92
CA GLN A 328 27.27 -6.12 5.70
C GLN A 328 27.49 -5.24 4.46
N ASN A 329 28.64 -5.42 3.80
CA ASN A 329 29.06 -4.83 2.52
C ASN A 329 29.30 -3.30 2.46
N LEU A 330 28.99 -2.52 3.50
CA LEU A 330 29.03 -1.04 3.46
C LEU A 330 30.43 -0.40 3.70
N THR A 331 31.50 -1.16 3.92
CA THR A 331 32.83 -0.61 4.27
C THR A 331 33.42 0.29 3.18
N ASN A 332 33.09 0.01 1.92
CA ASN A 332 33.62 0.70 0.73
C ASN A 332 32.57 1.59 0.05
N GLU A 333 31.34 1.64 0.59
CA GLU A 333 30.31 2.54 0.09
C GLU A 333 30.57 3.97 0.59
N THR A 334 30.09 4.95 -0.18
CA THR A 334 30.20 6.35 0.20
C THR A 334 29.19 6.68 1.29
N ILE A 335 29.50 7.67 2.12
CA ILE A 335 28.60 8.16 3.17
C ILE A 335 27.29 8.69 2.57
N GLN A 336 27.28 9.13 1.30
CA GLN A 336 26.06 9.40 0.54
C GLN A 336 25.09 8.20 0.54
N VAL A 337 25.54 6.99 0.19
CA VAL A 337 24.65 5.82 0.10
C VAL A 337 24.11 5.42 1.48
N ILE A 338 24.94 5.55 2.52
CA ILE A 338 24.54 5.34 3.91
C ILE A 338 23.49 6.40 4.33
N LEU A 339 23.65 7.64 3.88
CA LEU A 339 22.73 8.75 4.16
C LEU A 339 21.40 8.63 3.39
N ASP A 340 21.43 8.13 2.15
CA ASP A 340 20.25 7.88 1.32
C ASP A 340 19.29 6.90 2.00
N GLN A 341 19.82 6.00 2.84
CA GLN A 341 19.07 5.07 3.70
C GLN A 341 18.90 5.59 5.14
N LEU A 342 18.88 6.91 5.34
CA LEU A 342 18.73 7.59 6.65
C LEU A 342 19.75 7.13 7.72
N MET A 343 20.96 6.75 7.31
CA MET A 343 21.97 6.17 8.20
C MET A 343 21.47 4.92 8.95
N VAL A 344 20.49 4.18 8.41
CA VAL A 344 19.90 2.97 9.00
C VAL A 344 20.56 1.72 8.44
N GLN A 345 21.05 0.84 9.32
CA GLN A 345 21.55 -0.48 8.95
C GLN A 345 20.43 -1.51 8.78
N LYS A 346 19.39 -1.41 9.62
CA LYS A 346 18.25 -2.34 9.60
C LYS A 346 16.99 -1.77 10.25
N TRP A 347 15.87 -1.89 9.54
CA TRP A 347 14.52 -1.76 10.08
C TRP A 347 14.02 -3.11 10.58
N ASN A 348 13.44 -3.17 11.79
CA ASN A 348 12.72 -4.35 12.26
C ASN A 348 11.39 -3.92 12.88
N TRP A 349 10.28 -4.49 12.41
CA TRP A 349 8.95 -4.25 12.96
C TRP A 349 8.24 -5.58 13.25
N SER A 350 7.27 -5.53 14.17
CA SER A 350 6.47 -6.68 14.56
C SER A 350 5.03 -6.27 14.84
N ILE A 351 4.07 -7.10 14.44
CA ILE A 351 2.64 -6.90 14.66
C ILE A 351 2.20 -7.81 15.81
N ASN A 352 1.58 -7.24 16.84
CA ASN A 352 0.93 -8.00 17.90
C ASN A 352 -0.54 -8.27 17.51
N TYR A 353 -0.80 -9.44 16.92
CA TYR A 353 -2.14 -9.80 16.48
C TYR A 353 -3.14 -9.96 17.64
N ASP A 354 -2.69 -10.42 18.79
CA ASP A 354 -3.57 -10.64 19.95
C ASP A 354 -3.96 -9.30 20.59
N SER A 355 -3.05 -8.31 20.61
CA SER A 355 -3.38 -6.91 20.92
C SER A 355 -4.35 -6.30 19.88
N TYR A 356 -4.13 -6.54 18.58
CA TYR A 356 -5.06 -6.10 17.54
C TYR A 356 -6.47 -6.66 17.73
N TYR A 357 -6.60 -7.97 17.99
CA TYR A 357 -7.88 -8.61 18.23
C TYR A 357 -8.57 -8.05 19.49
N THR A 358 -7.80 -7.85 20.57
CA THR A 358 -8.28 -7.26 21.83
C THR A 358 -8.78 -5.83 21.62
N GLU A 359 -8.09 -5.03 20.82
CA GLU A 359 -8.50 -3.66 20.48
C GLU A 359 -9.72 -3.63 19.53
N CYS A 360 -9.84 -4.54 18.57
CA CYS A 360 -11.01 -4.70 17.69
C CYS A 360 -12.27 -5.08 18.50
N GLN A 361 -12.11 -5.96 19.49
CA GLN A 361 -13.17 -6.44 20.39
C GLN A 361 -14.46 -6.84 19.64
N PRO A 362 -14.48 -7.96 18.89
CA PRO A 362 -15.67 -8.35 18.14
C PRO A 362 -16.82 -8.72 19.09
N TYR A 363 -17.98 -8.10 18.89
CA TYR A 363 -19.17 -8.34 19.73
C TYR A 363 -19.90 -9.63 19.34
N GLU A 364 -19.85 -10.00 18.07
CA GLU A 364 -20.29 -11.31 17.57
C GLU A 364 -19.39 -11.80 16.42
N CYS A 365 -19.39 -13.11 16.19
CA CYS A 365 -18.94 -13.76 14.96
C CYS A 365 -20.10 -14.55 14.36
N MET A 366 -20.29 -14.43 13.05
CA MET A 366 -21.30 -15.13 12.28
C MET A 366 -20.65 -15.99 11.21
N TYR A 367 -21.09 -17.24 11.04
CA TYR A 367 -20.72 -18.05 9.88
C TYR A 367 -21.91 -18.83 9.33
N THR A 368 -21.87 -19.12 8.04
CA THR A 368 -22.90 -19.90 7.35
C THR A 368 -22.41 -21.28 6.94
N TYR A 369 -23.26 -22.29 7.07
CA TYR A 369 -23.05 -23.62 6.50
C TYR A 369 -24.31 -24.14 5.83
N GLU A 370 -24.13 -24.97 4.81
CA GLU A 370 -25.21 -25.62 4.09
C GLU A 370 -25.50 -26.97 4.74
N SER A 371 -26.64 -27.10 5.42
CA SER A 371 -27.12 -28.42 5.85
C SER A 371 -27.77 -29.12 4.67
N ARG A 372 -27.26 -30.29 4.29
CA ARG A 372 -27.97 -31.19 3.37
C ARG A 372 -29.25 -31.66 4.06
N ASN A 373 -30.37 -31.55 3.36
CA ASN A 373 -31.59 -32.22 3.79
C ASN A 373 -31.32 -33.73 3.87
N ASP A 374 -31.79 -34.37 4.94
CA ASP A 374 -31.64 -35.82 5.10
C ASP A 374 -32.25 -36.54 3.89
N ALA A 375 -31.59 -37.60 3.40
CA ALA A 375 -32.09 -38.40 2.30
C ALA A 375 -33.51 -38.91 2.58
N ILE A 376 -33.82 -39.21 3.85
CA ILE A 376 -35.16 -39.58 4.30
C ILE A 376 -36.16 -38.43 4.07
N TYR A 377 -35.80 -37.19 4.43
CA TYR A 377 -36.65 -36.01 4.23
C TYR A 377 -36.91 -35.73 2.74
N ILE A 378 -35.89 -35.86 1.89
CA ILE A 378 -36.02 -35.69 0.43
C ILE A 378 -36.98 -36.76 -0.14
N VAL A 379 -36.77 -38.04 0.22
CA VAL A 379 -37.60 -39.16 -0.25
C VAL A 379 -39.05 -39.03 0.23
N THR A 380 -39.28 -38.72 1.51
CA THR A 380 -40.63 -38.52 2.05
C THR A 380 -41.36 -37.34 1.42
N THR A 381 -40.66 -36.25 1.11
CA THR A 381 -41.24 -35.08 0.42
C THR A 381 -41.65 -35.44 -1.03
N ILE A 382 -40.82 -36.19 -1.75
CA ILE A 382 -41.15 -36.67 -3.12
C ILE A 382 -42.37 -37.62 -3.07
N ILE A 383 -42.38 -38.58 -2.16
CA ILE A 383 -43.51 -39.52 -1.98
C ILE A 383 -44.79 -38.75 -1.62
N GLY A 384 -44.70 -37.76 -0.73
CA GLY A 384 -45.82 -36.90 -0.35
C GLY A 384 -46.39 -36.09 -1.51
N LEU A 385 -45.53 -35.51 -2.36
CA LEU A 385 -45.94 -34.77 -3.55
C LEU A 385 -46.60 -35.68 -4.60
N VAL A 386 -45.99 -36.82 -4.93
CA VAL A 386 -46.53 -37.77 -5.92
C VAL A 386 -47.84 -38.40 -5.43
N GLY A 387 -47.89 -38.81 -4.16
CA GLY A 387 -49.08 -39.38 -3.53
C GLY A 387 -50.21 -38.36 -3.41
N GLY A 388 -49.90 -37.14 -2.97
CA GLY A 388 -50.86 -36.03 -2.89
C GLY A 388 -51.45 -35.66 -4.25
N LEU A 389 -50.60 -35.50 -5.27
CA LEU A 389 -51.02 -35.19 -6.64
C LEU A 389 -51.91 -36.30 -7.22
N THR A 390 -51.52 -37.57 -7.06
CA THR A 390 -52.31 -38.72 -7.54
C THR A 390 -53.67 -38.79 -6.84
N THR A 391 -53.70 -38.53 -5.53
CA THR A 391 -54.94 -38.54 -4.75
C THR A 391 -55.86 -37.37 -5.15
N ALA A 392 -55.31 -36.17 -5.34
CA ALA A 392 -56.07 -34.99 -5.78
C ALA A 392 -56.60 -35.13 -7.22
N LEU A 393 -55.81 -35.73 -8.14
CA LEU A 393 -56.24 -36.06 -9.49
C LEU A 393 -57.38 -37.08 -9.49
N ASN A 394 -57.28 -38.16 -8.70
CA ASN A 394 -58.36 -39.14 -8.57
C ASN A 394 -59.63 -38.54 -7.94
N LEU A 395 -59.49 -37.68 -6.92
CA LEU A 395 -60.64 -37.01 -6.31
C LEU A 395 -61.32 -36.05 -7.28
N SER A 396 -60.56 -35.21 -7.97
CA SER A 396 -61.10 -34.25 -8.96
C SER A 396 -61.71 -34.97 -10.17
N ALA A 397 -61.06 -36.00 -10.72
CA ALA A 397 -61.60 -36.82 -11.80
C ALA A 397 -62.94 -37.48 -11.39
N SER A 398 -62.99 -38.09 -10.21
CA SER A 398 -64.15 -38.86 -9.71
C SER A 398 -65.31 -37.99 -9.23
N LYS A 399 -65.03 -36.94 -8.43
CA LYS A 399 -66.03 -36.13 -7.73
C LYS A 399 -66.41 -34.84 -8.48
N ILE A 400 -65.59 -34.36 -9.42
CA ILE A 400 -65.82 -33.10 -10.14
C ILE A 400 -66.01 -33.36 -11.64
N VAL A 401 -65.02 -33.96 -12.31
CA VAL A 401 -65.03 -34.10 -13.78
C VAL A 401 -66.10 -35.09 -14.25
N LEU A 402 -66.19 -36.29 -13.66
CA LEU A 402 -67.18 -37.30 -14.04
C LEU A 402 -68.65 -36.84 -13.88
N PRO A 403 -69.09 -36.20 -12.77
CA PRO A 403 -70.45 -35.67 -12.69
C PRO A 403 -70.70 -34.50 -13.66
N ILE A 404 -69.73 -33.60 -13.88
CA ILE A 404 -69.85 -32.52 -14.88
C ILE A 404 -69.99 -33.09 -16.30
N LEU A 405 -69.19 -34.09 -16.68
CA LEU A 405 -69.30 -34.77 -17.97
C LEU A 405 -70.66 -35.47 -18.13
N LYS A 406 -71.15 -36.16 -17.09
CA LYS A 406 -72.51 -36.77 -17.10
C LYS A 406 -73.61 -35.71 -17.28
N TYR A 407 -73.49 -34.56 -16.62
CA TYR A 407 -74.43 -33.45 -16.77
C TYR A 407 -74.42 -32.86 -18.20
N ILE A 408 -73.23 -32.64 -18.79
CA ILE A 408 -73.07 -32.14 -20.16
C ILE A 408 -73.60 -33.15 -21.19
N GLN A 409 -73.28 -34.44 -21.04
CA GLN A 409 -73.79 -35.50 -21.92
C GLN A 409 -75.31 -35.69 -21.80
N GLY A 410 -75.87 -35.55 -20.60
CA GLY A 410 -77.32 -35.55 -20.38
C GLY A 410 -78.04 -34.42 -21.12
N LYS A 411 -77.39 -33.24 -21.24
CA LYS A 411 -77.94 -32.09 -21.98
C LYS A 411 -77.91 -32.31 -23.50
N LYS A 412 -76.92 -33.02 -24.04
CA LYS A 412 -76.83 -33.36 -25.48
C LYS A 412 -77.85 -34.41 -25.96
N ARG A 413 -78.51 -35.17 -25.07
CA ARG A 413 -79.52 -36.19 -25.44
C ARG A 413 -80.98 -35.68 -25.49
N ARG A 414 -81.24 -34.39 -25.26
CA ARG A 414 -82.60 -33.80 -25.28
C ARG A 414 -82.92 -32.96 -26.53
N VAL A 415 -82.35 -33.37 -27.67
CA VAL A 415 -82.57 -32.83 -29.02
C VAL A 415 -82.34 -33.97 -30.01
N ILE A 416 -83.18 -34.34 -30.99
CA ILE A 416 -84.61 -34.09 -31.32
C ILE A 416 -85.10 -35.38 -32.03
N PRO A 417 -86.39 -35.77 -31.92
CA PRO A 417 -87.06 -36.37 -33.08
C PRO A 417 -88.37 -35.65 -33.43
N ILE A 418 -88.53 -35.30 -34.71
CA ILE A 418 -89.77 -34.78 -35.29
C ILE A 418 -90.64 -35.97 -35.71
N MET A 419 -91.91 -36.00 -35.30
CA MET A 419 -92.89 -36.99 -35.77
C MET A 419 -93.74 -36.45 -36.93
N LEU A 420 -94.10 -37.37 -37.83
CA LEU A 420 -95.03 -37.20 -38.96
C LEU A 420 -96.49 -37.52 -38.55
N PHE A 421 -97.42 -37.39 -39.50
CA PHE A 421 -98.86 -37.75 -39.49
C PHE A 421 -99.83 -36.78 -38.77
N GLN A 422 -101.08 -36.56 -39.21
CA GLN A 422 -101.74 -36.53 -40.56
C GLN A 422 -103.16 -35.91 -40.39
N THR A 423 -103.71 -35.30 -41.45
CA THR A 423 -105.16 -35.15 -41.87
C THR A 423 -106.31 -35.59 -40.92
N ASN A 424 -107.54 -35.00 -40.86
CA ASN A 424 -108.25 -33.98 -41.67
C ASN A 424 -109.57 -33.47 -41.00
N GLU A 425 -110.06 -32.30 -41.43
CA GLU A 425 -111.47 -31.86 -41.69
C GLU A 425 -112.63 -31.89 -40.65
N ALA A 426 -113.36 -30.75 -40.55
CA ALA A 426 -114.78 -30.55 -40.96
C ALA A 426 -115.72 -29.75 -40.00
N SER A 427 -116.54 -28.89 -40.63
CA SER A 427 -117.66 -28.07 -40.09
C SER A 427 -117.28 -26.89 -39.16
N LYS A 428 -117.94 -25.72 -39.23
CA LYS A 428 -119.17 -25.35 -39.98
C LYS A 428 -119.14 -23.88 -40.39
#